data_AF-A0AAV5JVF8-F1
#
_entry.id   AF-A0AAV5JVF8-F1
#
_cell.length_a   1.000
_cell.length_b   1.000
_cell.length_c   1.000
_cell.angle_alpha   90.00
_cell.angle_beta   90.00
_cell.angle_gamma   90.00
#
_symmetry.space_group_name_H-M   'P 1'
#
loop_
_entity.id
_entity.type
_entity.pdbx_description
1 polymer ?
#
loop_
_entity_poly.entity_id
_entity_poly.type
_entity_poly.pdbx_seq_one_letter_code
_entity_poly.pdbx_strand_id
1 'polypeptide(L)' 'MYDASGVRLHAGRQAELLNQIVCELPPEHPLSNARPLRDSLGHTPLQGLAGAVLGCVVAFVVRNSN' A
#
# COMPACT_ATOMS: atom_id res chain seq x y z
N MET A 1 1.83 -4.87 -25.14
CA MET A 1 1.26 -4.91 -23.76
C MET A 1 2.30 -4.70 -22.64
N TYR A 2 3.57 -4.41 -22.95
CA TYR A 2 4.59 -4.03 -21.96
C TYR A 2 4.59 -2.53 -21.62
N ASP A 3 4.02 -1.71 -22.51
CA ASP A 3 4.07 -0.24 -22.44
C ASP A 3 3.16 0.36 -21.36
N ALA A 4 1.90 -0.07 -21.28
CA ALA A 4 0.93 0.48 -20.33
C ALA A 4 1.23 0.14 -18.85
N SER A 5 1.90 -1.00 -18.58
CA SER A 5 2.25 -1.41 -17.22
C SER A 5 3.35 -0.52 -16.62
N GLY A 6 4.31 -0.07 -17.45
CA GLY A 6 5.34 0.88 -17.02
C GLY A 6 4.74 2.23 -16.66
N VAL A 7 3.82 2.75 -17.48
CA VAL A 7 3.12 4.02 -17.22
C VAL A 7 2.37 4.00 -15.89
N ARG A 8 1.70 2.89 -15.54
CA ARG A 8 1.03 2.75 -14.24
C ARG A 8 2.00 2.74 -13.05
N LEU A 9 3.16 2.09 -13.21
CA LEU A 9 4.18 2.04 -12.16
C LEU A 9 4.79 3.43 -11.93
N HIS A 10 5.10 4.15 -13.00
CA HIS A 10 5.62 5.52 -12.93
C HIS A 10 4.59 6.50 -12.37
N ALA A 11 3.31 6.36 -12.75
CA ALA A 11 2.22 7.17 -12.21
C ALA A 11 2.03 6.95 -10.69
N GLY A 12 2.12 5.70 -10.21
CA GLY A 12 2.09 5.40 -8.77
C GLY A 12 3.27 6.03 -8.02
N ARG A 13 4.49 5.91 -8.57
CA ARG A 13 5.67 6.56 -7.96
C ARG A 13 5.57 8.09 -7.95
N GLN A 14 4.96 8.70 -8.97
CA GLN A 14 4.71 10.14 -9.00
C GLN A 14 3.70 10.58 -7.95
N ALA A 15 2.63 9.81 -7.77
CA ALA A 15 1.62 10.12 -6.77
C ALA A 15 2.18 9.98 -5.34
N GLU A 16 3.11 9.03 -5.11
CA GLU A 16 3.81 8.87 -3.83
C GLU A 16 4.65 10.11 -3.48
N LEU A 17 5.44 10.57 -4.45
CA LEU A 17 6.24 11.80 -4.31
C LEU A 17 5.36 13.03 -4.10
N LEU A 18 4.21 13.12 -4.78
CA LEU A 18 3.29 14.23 -4.61
C LEU A 18 2.69 14.27 -3.20
N ASN A 19 2.35 13.12 -2.63
CA ASN A 19 1.88 13.04 -1.24
C ASN A 19 2.96 13.50 -0.25
N GLN A 20 4.21 13.12 -0.47
CA GLN A 20 5.31 13.56 0.38
C GLN A 20 5.48 15.09 0.33
N ILE A 21 5.43 15.67 -0.88
CA ILE A 21 5.49 17.12 -1.06
C ILE A 21 4.35 17.78 -0.30
N VAL A 22 3.09 17.35 -0.49
CA VAL A 22 1.92 17.91 0.21
C VAL A 22 2.06 17.88 1.74
N CYS A 23 2.65 16.83 2.31
CA CYS A 23 2.92 16.72 3.75
C CYS A 23 4.01 17.67 4.25
N GLU A 24 4.97 18.04 3.41
CA GLU A 24 6.05 18.98 3.74
C GLU A 24 5.63 20.45 3.58
N LEU A 25 4.46 20.72 2.99
CA LEU A 25 3.95 22.09 2.84
C LEU A 25 3.44 22.66 4.17
N PRO A 26 3.68 23.97 4.42
CA PRO A 26 3.19 24.64 5.63
C PRO A 26 1.66 24.63 5.71
N PRO A 27 1.08 24.57 6.93
CA PRO A 27 -0.36 24.42 7.15
C PRO A 27 -1.20 25.58 6.60
N GLU A 28 -0.57 26.74 6.38
CA GLU A 28 -1.17 27.94 5.76
C GLU A 28 -1.44 27.76 4.25
N HIS A 29 -0.84 26.75 3.61
CA HIS A 29 -0.92 26.58 2.17
C HIS A 29 -2.22 25.86 1.77
N PRO A 30 -2.96 26.34 0.75
CA PRO A 30 -4.25 25.77 0.36
C PRO A 30 -4.18 24.31 -0.10
N LEU A 31 -3.00 23.84 -0.50
CA LEU A 31 -2.75 22.44 -0.86
C LEU A 31 -2.34 21.56 0.33
N SER A 32 -2.02 22.12 1.51
CA SER A 32 -1.74 21.34 2.73
C SER A 32 -2.98 20.55 3.20
N ASN A 33 -4.17 21.04 2.85
CA ASN A 33 -5.44 20.34 3.09
C ASN A 33 -5.89 19.47 1.90
N ALA A 34 -5.03 19.29 0.89
CA ALA A 34 -5.34 18.41 -0.23
C ALA A 34 -5.39 16.96 0.25
N ARG A 35 -6.42 16.22 -0.19
CA ARG A 35 -6.54 14.80 0.13
C ARG A 35 -5.35 14.06 -0.49
N PRO A 36 -4.61 13.22 0.26
CA PRO A 36 -3.56 12.40 -0.31
C PRO A 36 -4.08 11.61 -1.51
N LEU A 37 -3.33 11.61 -2.61
CA LEU A 37 -3.53 10.70 -3.73
C LEU A 37 -3.17 9.31 -3.20
N ARG A 38 -4.11 8.63 -2.55
CA ARG A 38 -3.94 7.36 -1.83
C ARG A 38 -3.00 6.37 -2.56
N ASP A 39 -1.70 6.42 -2.29
CA ASP A 39 -0.69 5.47 -2.81
C ASP A 39 -0.51 4.23 -1.97
N SER A 40 -1.59 3.78 -1.35
CA SER A 40 -1.60 2.42 -0.86
C SER A 40 -3.00 1.91 -1.00
N LEU A 41 -3.20 1.13 -2.05
CA LEU A 41 -3.65 -0.24 -1.86
C LEU A 41 -3.35 -0.64 -0.42
N GLY A 42 -4.40 -0.73 0.39
CA GLY A 42 -4.30 -1.08 1.79
C GLY A 42 -3.71 -2.47 1.91
N HIS A 43 -2.39 -2.56 1.93
CA HIS A 43 -1.72 -3.57 2.69
C HIS A 43 -1.21 -2.85 3.91
N THR A 44 -2.07 -2.77 4.92
CA THR A 44 -1.53 -2.80 6.28
C THR A 44 -0.65 -4.04 6.28
N PRO A 45 0.69 -3.94 6.42
CA PRO A 45 1.57 -5.12 6.43
C PRO A 45 1.12 -6.14 7.49
N LEU A 46 0.39 -5.65 8.50
CA LEU A 46 -0.35 -6.41 9.50
C LEU A 46 -1.37 -7.42 8.93
N GLN A 47 -2.09 -7.10 7.84
CA GLN A 47 -3.05 -8.02 7.22
C GLN A 47 -2.33 -9.15 6.47
N GLY A 48 -1.20 -8.85 5.84
CA GLY A 48 -0.33 -9.87 5.24
C GLY A 48 0.27 -10.80 6.30
N LEU A 49 0.71 -10.25 7.43
CA LEU A 49 1.19 -11.02 8.58
C LEU A 49 0.10 -11.93 9.16
N ALA A 50 -1.13 -11.40 9.32
CA ALA A 50 -2.27 -12.18 9.81
C ALA A 50 -2.63 -13.34 8.87
N GLY A 51 -2.57 -13.13 7.55
CA GLY A 51 -2.75 -14.18 6.55
C GLY A 51 -1.67 -15.28 6.63
N ALA A 52 -0.41 -14.89 6.81
CA ALA A 52 0.69 -15.85 6.98
C ALA A 52 0.55 -16.69 8.25
N VAL A 53 0.20 -16.08 9.38
CA VAL A 53 -0.05 -16.78 10.66
C VAL A 53 -1.22 -17.75 10.52
N LEU A 54 -2.33 -17.30 9.93
CA LEU A 54 -3.50 -18.15 9.69
C LEU A 54 -3.15 -19.36 8.83
N GLY A 55 -2.39 -19.15 7.75
CA GLY A 55 -1.93 -20.24 6.87
C GLY A 55 -1.08 -21.27 7.61
N CYS A 56 -0.14 -20.83 8.45
CA CYS A 56 0.65 -21.72 9.29
C CYS A 56 -0.22 -22.54 10.25
N VAL A 57 -1.16 -21.90 10.96
CA VAL A 57 -2.04 -22.58 11.91
C VAL A 57 -2.88 -23.64 11.22
N VAL A 58 -3.52 -23.32 10.09
CA VAL A 58 -4.33 -24.26 9.32
C VAL A 58 -3.49 -25.46 8.85
N ALA A 59 -2.27 -25.23 8.35
CA ALA A 59 -1.38 -26.28 7.91
C ALA A 59 -0.98 -27.25 9.05
N PHE A 60 -0.73 -26.72 10.26
CA PHE A 60 -0.43 -27.55 11.44
C PHE A 60 -1.66 -28.37 11.89
N VAL A 61 -2.84 -27.76 11.92
CA VAL A 61 -4.09 -28.44 12.31
C VAL A 61 -4.41 -29.58 11.35
N VAL A 62 -4.34 -29.33 10.04
CA VAL A 62 -4.58 -30.37 9.02
C VAL A 62 -3.55 -31.48 9.10
N ARG A 63 -2.26 -31.16 9.34
CA ARG A 63 -1.21 -32.16 9.50
C ARG A 63 -1.40 -33.04 10.74
N ASN A 64 -1.87 -32.48 11.84
CA ASN A 64 -2.12 -33.24 13.08
C ASN A 64 -3.40 -34.09 13.03
N SER A 65 -4.30 -33.79 12.09
CA SER A 65 -5.56 -34.52 11.91
C SER A 65 -5.43 -35.77 11.01
N ASN A 66 -4.23 -36.08 10.54
CA ASN A 66 -3.90 -37.20 9.65
C ASN A 66 -2.87 -38.11 10.34
#